data_AF-A0AAV7AKS0-F1
#
_entry.id   AF-A0AAV7AKS0-F1
#
_cell.length_a   1.000
_cell.length_b   1.000
_cell.length_c   1.000
_cell.angle_alpha   90.00
_cell.angle_beta   90.00
_cell.angle_gamma   90.00
#
_symmetry.space_group_name_H-M   'P 1'
#
loop_
_entity.id
_entity.type
_entity.pdbx_description
1 polymer ?
#
loop_
_entity_poly.entity_id
_entity_poly.type
_entity_poly.pdbx_seq_one_letter_code
_entity_poly.pdbx_strand_id
1 'polypeptide(L)'
;MVDDSTGVINCTCWKSSGPNCASSSEDPKRTSDAKDLDGLMQELYKQESRKAKMEIGDVIRVRGYIKVFRNQREVVASTFYRVDDPTLDVQISRMLDVPHLYRNVYDTPFTIPNHLADPSHGLSDVLSRSGLISQLSQKILEFLEEKQICDFDQRELESVSSLLSSATNPNHKEEAGEGSSVTSREIHNVFKEAIRLLQDKGIVYLKSHKTGVYQV
;
A
#
# COMPACT_ATOMS: atom_id res chain seq x y z
N MET A 1 -29.09 1.41 8.50
CA MET A 1 -28.15 2.54 8.65
C MET A 1 -27.43 2.36 9.97
N VAL A 2 -26.16 2.73 10.06
CA VAL A 2 -25.33 2.54 11.26
C VAL A 2 -24.67 3.85 11.62
N ASP A 3 -24.72 4.20 12.90
CA ASP A 3 -24.11 5.39 13.48
C ASP A 3 -23.08 4.95 14.53
N ASP A 4 -21.89 5.53 14.47
CA ASP A 4 -20.80 5.30 15.42
C ASP A 4 -20.33 6.60 16.11
N SER A 5 -21.16 7.66 16.09
CA SER A 5 -20.85 9.02 16.54
C SER A 5 -19.82 9.79 15.70
N THR A 6 -19.27 9.19 14.64
CA THR A 6 -18.42 9.89 13.66
C THR A 6 -19.15 10.18 12.35
N GLY A 7 -20.20 9.40 12.07
CA GLY A 7 -21.08 9.61 10.93
C GLY A 7 -22.07 8.46 10.80
N VAL A 8 -22.94 8.58 9.80
CA VAL A 8 -23.95 7.57 9.49
C VAL A 8 -23.69 6.98 8.11
N ILE A 9 -23.70 5.65 8.01
CA ILE A 9 -23.50 4.94 6.74
C ILE A 9 -24.55 3.86 6.49
N ASN A 10 -24.85 3.63 5.21
CA ASN A 10 -25.70 2.54 4.77
C ASN A 10 -24.90 1.24 4.71
N CYS A 11 -25.49 0.17 5.26
CA CYS A 11 -24.93 -1.18 5.21
C CYS A 11 -25.91 -2.10 4.48
N THR A 12 -25.45 -2.71 3.40
CA THR A 12 -26.22 -3.66 2.60
C THR A 12 -25.90 -5.08 3.09
N CYS A 13 -26.88 -5.71 3.74
CA CYS A 13 -26.76 -7.03 4.35
C CYS A 13 -27.58 -8.06 3.56
N TRP A 14 -26.93 -9.12 3.07
CA TRP A 14 -27.62 -10.18 2.35
C TRP A 14 -28.32 -11.12 3.33
N LYS A 15 -29.60 -11.40 3.07
CA LYS A 15 -30.37 -12.37 3.85
C LYS A 15 -29.82 -13.77 3.57
N SER A 16 -29.50 -14.51 4.64
CA SER A 16 -29.13 -15.93 4.51
C SER A 16 -30.33 -16.73 4.03
N SER A 17 -30.16 -17.48 2.95
CA SER A 17 -31.11 -18.50 2.49
C SER A 17 -30.92 -19.79 3.30
N GLY A 18 -31.19 -19.72 4.60
CA GLY A 18 -31.29 -20.92 5.44
C GLY A 18 -32.47 -21.80 5.01
N PRO A 19 -32.55 -23.06 5.47
CA PRO A 19 -33.61 -23.99 5.11
C PRO A 19 -34.93 -23.58 5.77
N ASN A 20 -35.56 -22.54 5.25
CA ASN A 20 -36.93 -22.14 5.55
C ASN A 20 -37.57 -21.58 4.28
N CYS A 21 -37.71 -22.47 3.29
CA CYS A 21 -38.70 -22.38 2.18
C CYS A 21 -38.87 -23.74 1.47
N ALA A 22 -38.88 -24.85 2.21
CA ALA A 22 -39.41 -26.12 1.71
C ALA A 22 -40.57 -26.52 2.61
N SER A 23 -41.77 -26.17 2.17
CA SER A 23 -43.04 -26.65 2.71
C SER A 23 -43.07 -28.18 2.74
N SER A 24 -43.44 -28.73 3.90
CA SER A 24 -44.12 -30.02 4.12
C SER A 24 -43.94 -31.11 3.06
N SER A 25 -43.22 -32.17 3.43
CA SER A 25 -43.56 -33.52 2.97
C SER A 25 -43.19 -34.51 4.07
N GLU A 26 -44.22 -35.07 4.68
CA GLU A 26 -44.19 -36.24 5.56
C GLU A 26 -43.52 -37.42 4.84
N ASP A 27 -42.60 -38.14 5.50
CA ASP A 27 -42.63 -39.61 5.67
C ASP A 27 -41.33 -40.21 6.30
N PRO A 28 -41.34 -41.47 6.82
CA PRO A 28 -40.88 -41.72 8.19
C PRO A 28 -39.65 -42.64 8.32
N LYS A 29 -39.18 -42.75 9.58
CA LYS A 29 -38.21 -43.69 10.15
C LYS A 29 -36.77 -43.62 9.64
N ARG A 30 -35.93 -42.91 10.41
CA ARG A 30 -34.50 -43.26 10.58
C ARG A 30 -34.10 -43.24 12.06
N THR A 31 -33.11 -44.07 12.33
CA THR A 31 -32.62 -44.62 13.61
C THR A 31 -32.22 -43.57 14.66
N SER A 32 -32.21 -44.00 15.93
CA SER A 32 -32.19 -43.18 17.15
C SER A 32 -31.01 -42.22 17.34
N ASP A 33 -29.92 -42.34 16.59
CA ASP A 33 -28.74 -41.46 16.70
C ASP A 33 -28.80 -40.23 15.78
N ALA A 34 -29.64 -40.24 14.72
CA ALA A 34 -29.78 -39.10 13.81
C ALA A 34 -30.60 -37.95 14.43
N LYS A 35 -31.42 -38.24 15.44
CA LYS A 35 -32.27 -37.25 16.11
C LYS A 35 -31.48 -36.24 16.94
N ASP A 36 -30.30 -36.61 17.42
CA ASP A 36 -29.43 -35.74 18.21
C ASP A 36 -28.69 -34.72 17.33
N LEU A 37 -28.18 -35.16 16.17
CA LEU A 37 -27.54 -34.27 15.20
C LEU A 37 -28.54 -33.29 14.56
N ASP A 38 -29.72 -33.77 14.16
CA ASP A 38 -30.77 -32.91 13.60
C ASP A 38 -31.24 -31.86 14.62
N GLY A 39 -31.40 -32.27 15.89
CA GLY A 39 -31.74 -31.36 16.99
C GLY A 39 -30.66 -30.30 17.23
N LEU A 40 -29.39 -30.70 17.23
CA LEU A 40 -28.26 -29.79 17.35
C LEU A 40 -28.20 -28.80 16.17
N MET A 41 -28.40 -29.27 14.94
CA MET A 41 -28.45 -28.40 13.76
C MET A 41 -29.59 -27.39 13.82
N GLN A 42 -30.78 -27.80 14.26
CA GLN A 42 -31.92 -26.89 14.45
C GLN A 42 -31.61 -25.80 15.48
N GLU A 43 -31.01 -26.16 16.61
CA GLU A 43 -30.63 -25.18 17.64
C GLU A 43 -29.55 -24.22 17.13
N LEU A 44 -28.58 -24.71 16.35
CA LEU A 44 -27.57 -23.85 15.72
C LEU A 44 -28.20 -22.84 14.75
N TYR A 45 -29.10 -23.27 13.87
CA TYR A 45 -29.81 -22.36 12.96
C TYR A 45 -30.66 -21.33 13.72
N LYS A 46 -31.28 -21.73 14.83
CA LYS A 46 -32.02 -20.82 15.71
C LYS A 46 -31.10 -19.78 16.36
N GLN A 47 -29.91 -20.18 16.81
CA GLN A 47 -28.93 -19.25 17.36
C GLN A 47 -28.37 -18.30 16.31
N GLU A 48 -28.09 -18.80 15.10
CA GLU A 48 -27.63 -17.98 13.98
C GLU A 48 -28.69 -16.95 13.57
N SER A 49 -29.94 -17.38 13.39
CA SER A 49 -31.04 -16.46 13.05
C SER A 49 -31.28 -15.41 14.13
N ARG A 50 -31.13 -15.76 15.41
CA ARG A 50 -31.21 -14.79 16.52
C ARG A 50 -30.11 -13.74 16.45
N LYS A 51 -28.90 -14.10 16.03
CA LYS A 51 -27.79 -13.14 15.84
C LYS A 51 -27.99 -12.23 14.63
N ALA A 52 -28.69 -12.71 13.60
CA ALA A 52 -29.00 -11.94 12.40
C ALA A 52 -30.23 -11.03 12.54
N LYS A 53 -31.10 -11.27 13.54
CA LYS A 53 -32.25 -10.43 13.85
C LYS A 53 -31.79 -9.16 14.56
N MET A 54 -32.11 -7.99 14.01
CA MET A 54 -31.66 -6.69 14.48
C MET A 54 -32.83 -5.71 14.51
N GLU A 55 -32.90 -4.89 15.55
CA GLU A 55 -33.90 -3.86 15.78
C GLU A 55 -33.22 -2.49 15.96
N ILE A 56 -33.99 -1.41 15.86
CA ILE A 56 -33.46 -0.05 16.06
C ILE A 56 -32.99 0.08 17.51
N GLY A 57 -31.75 0.53 17.70
CA GLY A 57 -31.11 0.65 19.02
C GLY A 57 -30.16 -0.51 19.34
N ASP A 58 -30.18 -1.59 18.56
CA ASP A 58 -29.22 -2.67 18.74
C ASP A 58 -27.80 -2.24 18.38
N VAL A 59 -26.82 -2.72 19.17
CA VAL A 59 -25.40 -2.65 18.80
C VAL A 59 -25.09 -3.76 17.81
N ILE A 60 -24.44 -3.40 16.71
CA ILE A 60 -24.20 -4.34 15.62
C ILE A 60 -22.75 -4.31 15.17
N ARG A 61 -22.28 -5.44 14.65
CA ARG A 61 -20.99 -5.52 13.98
C ARG A 61 -21.21 -5.85 12.52
N VAL A 62 -20.66 -5.03 11.65
CA VAL A 62 -20.70 -5.21 10.19
C VAL A 62 -19.26 -5.26 9.67
N ARG A 63 -18.95 -6.27 8.86
CA ARG A 63 -17.69 -6.40 8.12
C ARG A 63 -18.02 -6.55 6.65
N GLY A 64 -17.25 -5.87 5.80
CA GLY A 64 -17.53 -5.79 4.39
C GLY A 64 -16.55 -4.88 3.67
N TYR A 65 -16.84 -4.58 2.42
CA TYR A 65 -16.08 -3.62 1.63
C TYR A 65 -16.92 -2.36 1.36
N ILE A 66 -16.25 -1.25 1.08
CA ILE A 66 -16.91 0.00 0.72
C ILE A 66 -17.20 -0.03 -0.78
N LYS A 67 -18.47 0.17 -1.14
CA LYS A 67 -18.92 0.41 -2.51
C LYS A 67 -19.31 1.87 -2.66
N VAL A 68 -18.92 2.46 -3.79
CA VAL A 68 -19.27 3.83 -4.14
C VAL A 68 -20.13 3.82 -5.39
N PHE A 69 -21.32 4.41 -5.32
CA PHE A 69 -22.22 4.53 -6.46
C PHE A 69 -22.83 5.94 -6.47
N ARG A 70 -22.67 6.66 -7.58
CA ARG A 70 -23.12 8.06 -7.72
C ARG A 70 -22.69 8.95 -6.55
N ASN A 71 -21.41 8.84 -6.17
CA ASN A 71 -20.79 9.54 -5.02
C ASN A 71 -21.40 9.23 -3.63
N GLN A 72 -22.27 8.22 -3.52
CA GLN A 72 -22.75 7.72 -2.23
C GLN A 72 -21.95 6.48 -1.83
N ARG A 73 -21.50 6.45 -0.58
CA ARG A 73 -20.74 5.33 0.00
C ARG A 73 -21.66 4.42 0.78
N GLU A 74 -21.54 3.12 0.55
CA GLU A 74 -22.23 2.07 1.30
C GLU A 74 -21.24 0.97 1.69
N VAL A 75 -21.49 0.28 2.80
CA VAL A 75 -20.77 -0.93 3.16
C VAL A 75 -21.56 -2.13 2.64
N VAL A 76 -20.97 -2.92 1.75
CA VAL A 76 -21.54 -4.21 1.34
C VAL A 76 -21.04 -5.28 2.32
N ALA A 77 -21.92 -5.75 3.18
CA ALA A 77 -21.57 -6.65 4.26
C ALA A 77 -21.27 -8.07 3.73
N SER A 78 -20.11 -8.59 4.10
CA SER A 78 -19.79 -10.02 4.01
C SER A 78 -20.17 -10.78 5.28
N THR A 79 -20.17 -10.11 6.43
CA THR A 79 -20.62 -10.67 7.70
C THR A 79 -21.27 -9.57 8.54
N PHE A 80 -22.38 -9.89 9.18
CA PHE A 80 -23.03 -9.00 10.12
C PHE A 80 -23.71 -9.79 11.24
N TYR A 81 -23.77 -9.22 12.44
CA TYR A 81 -24.52 -9.78 13.55
C TYR A 81 -24.77 -8.73 14.63
N ARG A 82 -25.82 -8.96 15.43
CA ARG A 82 -26.07 -8.23 16.67
C ARG A 82 -25.01 -8.58 17.71
N VAL A 83 -24.49 -7.56 18.38
CA VAL A 83 -23.55 -7.67 19.50
C VAL A 83 -24.33 -7.52 20.79
N ASP A 84 -24.13 -8.44 21.72
CA ASP A 84 -24.66 -8.33 23.08
C ASP A 84 -23.65 -7.57 23.93
N ASP A 85 -23.94 -6.30 24.22
CA ASP A 85 -23.04 -5.38 24.93
C ASP A 85 -23.78 -4.61 26.05
N PRO A 86 -24.32 -5.32 27.06
CA PRO A 86 -25.17 -4.71 28.09
C PRO A 86 -24.40 -3.73 29.01
N THR A 87 -23.09 -3.91 29.12
CA THR A 87 -22.18 -3.10 29.96
C THR A 87 -21.42 -2.03 29.17
N LEU A 88 -21.65 -1.94 27.85
CA LEU A 88 -20.92 -1.05 26.92
C LEU A 88 -19.43 -1.36 26.81
N ASP A 89 -18.98 -2.51 27.32
CA ASP A 89 -17.57 -2.90 27.33
C ASP A 89 -17.01 -2.95 25.90
N VAL A 90 -17.75 -3.53 24.95
CA VAL A 90 -17.29 -3.66 23.56
C VAL A 90 -17.18 -2.31 22.88
N GLN A 91 -18.17 -1.43 23.07
CA GLN A 91 -18.14 -0.07 22.53
C GLN A 91 -17.00 0.78 23.15
N ILE A 92 -16.84 0.74 24.47
CA ILE A 92 -15.77 1.49 25.17
C ILE A 92 -14.40 1.00 24.73
N SER A 93 -14.16 -0.32 24.71
CA SER A 93 -12.91 -0.88 24.21
C SER A 93 -12.62 -0.43 22.78
N ARG A 94 -13.63 -0.44 21.90
CA ARG A 94 -13.46 0.01 20.51
C ARG A 94 -13.06 1.50 20.43
N MET A 95 -13.64 2.36 21.27
CA MET A 95 -13.29 3.78 21.31
C MET A 95 -11.84 4.02 21.75
N LEU A 96 -11.28 3.17 22.61
CA LEU A 96 -9.89 3.23 23.05
C LEU A 96 -8.93 2.61 22.02
N ASP A 97 -9.34 1.51 21.39
CA ASP A 97 -8.53 0.75 20.44
C ASP A 97 -8.32 1.49 19.12
N VAL A 98 -9.34 2.18 18.61
CA VAL A 98 -9.25 2.83 17.28
C VAL A 98 -8.11 3.87 17.24
N PRO A 99 -8.01 4.84 18.15
CA PRO A 99 -6.89 5.78 18.15
C PRO A 99 -5.52 5.10 18.28
N HIS A 100 -5.43 4.02 19.05
CA HIS A 100 -4.20 3.25 19.19
C HIS A 100 -3.79 2.57 17.88
N LEU A 101 -4.75 1.95 17.18
CA LEU A 101 -4.52 1.34 15.86
C LEU A 101 -4.09 2.35 14.81
N TYR A 102 -4.69 3.54 14.79
CA TYR A 102 -4.27 4.59 13.86
C TYR A 102 -2.82 5.01 14.11
N ARG A 103 -2.48 5.36 15.35
CA ARG A 103 -1.13 5.83 15.71
C ARG A 103 -0.02 4.82 15.43
N ASN A 104 -0.31 3.53 15.61
CA ASN A 104 0.72 2.50 15.57
C ASN A 104 0.74 1.70 14.27
N VAL A 105 -0.37 1.68 13.52
CA VAL A 105 -0.52 0.85 12.32
C VAL A 105 -0.94 1.67 11.11
N TYR A 106 -2.07 2.38 11.16
CA TYR A 106 -2.64 2.97 9.94
C TYR A 106 -1.98 4.28 9.51
N ASP A 107 -1.51 5.09 10.46
CA ASP A 107 -0.77 6.33 10.18
C ASP A 107 0.73 6.07 10.00
N THR A 108 1.20 4.87 10.39
CA THR A 108 2.59 4.45 10.19
C THR A 108 2.80 4.07 8.72
N PRO A 109 3.75 4.71 8.01
CA PRO A 109 4.10 4.30 6.66
C PRO A 109 4.57 2.83 6.64
N PHE A 110 4.12 2.08 5.65
CA PHE A 110 4.61 0.72 5.45
C PHE A 110 6.07 0.76 4.98
N THR A 111 6.95 0.11 5.74
CA THR A 111 8.37 -0.04 5.40
C THR A 111 8.67 -1.49 5.07
N ILE A 112 9.25 -1.74 3.90
CA ILE A 112 9.70 -3.09 3.50
C ILE A 112 10.95 -3.43 4.34
N PRO A 113 10.98 -4.58 5.05
CA PRO A 113 12.12 -4.96 5.87
C PRO A 113 13.43 -5.08 5.07
N ASN A 114 14.52 -4.55 5.63
CA ASN A 114 15.86 -4.50 5.03
C ASN A 114 16.52 -5.86 4.71
N HIS A 115 15.89 -6.99 5.05
CA HIS A 115 16.38 -8.34 4.70
C HIS A 115 15.62 -8.95 3.51
N LEU A 116 14.47 -8.36 3.14
CA LEU A 116 13.78 -8.59 1.88
C LEU A 116 14.15 -7.50 0.85
N ALA A 117 14.63 -6.35 1.33
CA ALA A 117 15.47 -5.47 0.54
C ALA A 117 16.87 -6.08 0.49
N ASP A 118 17.33 -6.47 -0.69
CA ASP A 118 18.74 -6.78 -0.90
C ASP A 118 19.59 -5.61 -0.34
N PRO A 119 20.74 -5.83 0.32
CA PRO A 119 21.60 -4.74 0.82
C PRO A 119 22.21 -3.88 -0.31
N SER A 120 21.94 -4.19 -1.57
CA SER A 120 22.20 -3.36 -2.75
C SER A 120 21.03 -2.44 -3.14
N HIS A 121 19.88 -2.52 -2.46
CA HIS A 121 18.64 -1.82 -2.79
C HIS A 121 18.02 -1.15 -1.56
N GLY A 122 18.68 -0.11 -1.05
CA GLY A 122 17.91 1.05 -0.59
C GLY A 122 17.24 1.66 -1.81
N LEU A 123 15.91 1.72 -1.83
CA LEU A 123 15.00 2.13 -2.92
C LEU A 123 14.29 0.95 -3.59
N SER A 124 13.13 0.59 -3.02
CA SER A 124 11.97 0.14 -3.80
C SER A 124 11.39 1.34 -4.58
N ASP A 125 12.23 2.00 -5.36
CA ASP A 125 11.83 2.63 -6.60
C ASP A 125 12.36 1.64 -7.64
N VAL A 126 11.46 0.87 -8.23
CA VAL A 126 11.73 0.13 -9.48
C VAL A 126 12.62 1.03 -10.31
N LEU A 127 13.88 0.62 -10.56
CA LEU A 127 14.98 1.31 -11.25
C LEU A 127 14.52 2.29 -12.34
N SER A 128 13.87 3.36 -11.89
CA SER A 128 13.30 4.37 -12.75
C SER A 128 14.47 5.26 -13.04
N ARG A 129 14.57 5.69 -14.28
CA ARG A 129 15.59 6.65 -14.72
C ARG A 129 15.74 7.83 -13.72
N SER A 130 14.65 8.22 -13.05
CA SER A 130 14.63 9.21 -11.97
C SER A 130 15.44 8.82 -10.72
N GLY A 131 15.34 7.58 -10.23
CA GLY A 131 16.12 7.08 -9.09
C GLY A 131 17.62 7.04 -9.39
N LEU A 132 17.99 6.58 -10.59
CA LEU A 132 19.38 6.60 -11.08
C LEU A 132 19.95 8.03 -11.13
N ILE A 133 19.18 8.97 -11.68
CA ILE A 133 19.57 10.39 -11.76
C ILE A 133 19.75 10.97 -10.34
N SER A 134 18.87 10.62 -9.41
CA SER A 134 18.93 11.13 -8.03
C SER A 134 20.15 10.59 -7.28
N GLN A 135 20.45 9.30 -7.44
CA GLN A 135 21.64 8.67 -6.87
C GLN A 135 22.93 9.25 -7.45
N LEU A 136 22.98 9.45 -8.78
CA LEU A 136 24.13 10.08 -9.43
C LEU A 136 24.31 11.52 -8.96
N SER A 137 23.22 12.29 -8.81
CA SER A 137 23.24 13.66 -8.29
C SER A 137 23.89 13.73 -6.90
N GLN A 138 23.53 12.80 -6.01
CA GLN A 138 24.14 12.70 -4.69
C GLN A 138 25.63 12.36 -4.76
N LYS A 139 26.03 11.39 -5.57
CA LYS A 139 27.46 11.03 -5.72
C LYS A 139 28.30 12.15 -6.33
N ILE A 140 27.73 12.92 -7.26
CA ILE A 140 28.39 14.12 -7.81
C ILE A 140 28.63 15.12 -6.68
N LEU A 141 27.62 15.38 -5.84
CA LEU A 141 27.76 16.29 -4.71
C LEU A 141 28.87 15.83 -3.74
N GLU A 142 28.85 14.57 -3.33
CA GLU A 142 29.87 13.97 -2.44
C GLU A 142 31.28 14.10 -3.06
N PHE A 143 31.41 13.88 -4.37
CA PHE A 143 32.68 14.02 -5.08
C PHE A 143 33.18 15.47 -5.12
N LEU A 144 32.30 16.44 -5.37
CA LEU A 144 32.67 17.86 -5.40
C LEU A 144 33.14 18.33 -4.02
N GLU A 145 32.46 17.91 -2.95
CA GLU A 145 32.85 18.22 -1.56
C GLU A 145 34.17 17.55 -1.17
N GLU A 146 34.34 16.26 -1.49
CA GLU A 146 35.56 15.51 -1.15
C GLU A 146 36.80 16.07 -1.86
N LYS A 147 36.65 16.48 -3.13
CA LYS A 147 37.74 17.03 -3.94
C LYS A 147 37.87 18.55 -3.86
N GLN A 148 36.99 19.22 -3.12
CA GLN A 148 36.97 20.69 -2.99
C GLN A 148 36.96 21.40 -4.36
N ILE A 149 36.13 20.90 -5.28
CA ILE A 149 36.02 21.43 -6.64
C ILE A 149 35.05 22.62 -6.63
N CYS A 150 35.53 23.78 -7.06
CA CYS A 150 34.71 25.01 -7.11
C CYS A 150 34.08 25.26 -8.49
N ASP A 151 34.76 24.89 -9.58
CA ASP A 151 34.28 25.05 -10.97
C ASP A 151 34.48 23.72 -11.71
N PHE A 152 33.52 23.29 -12.53
CA PHE A 152 33.62 22.04 -13.31
C PHE A 152 32.83 22.07 -14.64
N ASP A 153 33.25 21.25 -15.59
CA ASP A 153 32.46 20.90 -16.78
C ASP A 153 31.80 19.51 -16.60
N GLN A 154 30.63 19.31 -17.20
CA GLN A 154 29.98 18.01 -17.25
C GLN A 154 30.91 16.90 -17.80
N ARG A 155 31.72 17.18 -18.82
CA ARG A 155 32.66 16.21 -19.42
C ARG A 155 33.74 15.74 -18.45
N GLU A 156 34.13 16.60 -17.51
CA GLU A 156 35.10 16.24 -16.48
C GLU A 156 34.49 15.20 -15.54
N LEU A 157 33.22 15.37 -15.15
CA LEU A 157 32.49 14.39 -14.35
C LEU A 157 32.26 13.06 -15.10
N GLU A 158 31.96 13.11 -16.40
CA GLU A 158 31.80 11.91 -17.25
C GLU A 158 33.10 11.10 -17.38
N SER A 159 34.26 11.75 -17.22
CA SER A 159 35.57 11.08 -17.26
C SER A 159 35.91 10.30 -15.99
N VAL A 160 35.18 10.52 -14.90
CA VAL A 160 35.41 9.87 -13.61
C VAL A 160 34.76 8.48 -13.59
N SER A 161 35.59 7.44 -13.51
CA SER A 161 35.13 6.05 -13.58
C SER A 161 34.11 5.65 -12.50
N SER A 162 34.19 6.22 -11.30
CA SER A 162 33.25 5.97 -10.19
C SER A 162 31.86 6.60 -10.43
N LEU A 163 31.82 7.76 -11.09
CA LEU A 163 30.56 8.42 -11.46
C LEU A 163 29.96 7.76 -12.70
N LEU A 164 30.79 7.38 -13.67
CA LEU A 164 30.37 6.71 -14.89
C LEU A 164 29.73 5.34 -14.61
N SER A 165 30.30 4.57 -13.68
CA SER A 165 29.71 3.30 -13.24
C SER A 165 28.36 3.48 -12.54
N SER A 166 28.15 4.62 -11.90
CA SER A 166 26.89 4.98 -11.25
C SER A 166 25.83 5.48 -12.23
N ALA A 167 26.25 5.99 -13.40
CA ALA A 167 25.35 6.38 -14.49
C ALA A 167 24.94 5.22 -15.40
N THR A 168 25.65 4.07 -15.32
CA THR A 168 25.43 2.90 -16.17
C THR A 168 24.63 1.85 -15.41
N ASN A 169 23.40 1.59 -15.85
CA ASN A 169 22.46 0.71 -15.13
C ASN A 169 22.88 -0.78 -15.29
N PRO A 170 23.03 -1.58 -14.20
CA PRO A 170 23.48 -2.98 -14.29
C PRO A 170 22.48 -3.96 -14.90
N ASN A 171 21.22 -3.56 -15.15
CA ASN A 171 20.21 -4.42 -15.77
C ASN A 171 20.33 -4.57 -17.29
N HIS A 172 21.33 -3.96 -17.92
CA HIS A 172 21.73 -4.31 -19.30
C HIS A 172 22.77 -5.42 -19.28
N LYS A 173 22.43 -6.58 -18.71
CA LYS A 173 23.18 -7.82 -18.98
C LYS A 173 22.41 -8.66 -19.98
N GLU A 174 22.82 -8.51 -21.24
CA GLU A 174 22.89 -9.55 -22.28
C GLU A 174 21.78 -10.61 -22.29
N GLU A 175 20.64 -10.27 -22.90
CA GLU A 175 19.92 -11.24 -23.72
C GLU A 175 20.35 -11.04 -25.18
N ALA A 176 21.09 -12.03 -25.68
CA ALA A 176 21.53 -12.29 -27.05
C ALA A 176 21.14 -11.27 -28.14
N GLY A 177 22.15 -10.54 -28.66
CA GLY A 177 22.04 -9.78 -29.89
C GLY A 177 23.06 -8.64 -29.96
N GLU A 178 24.05 -8.81 -30.82
CA GLU A 178 25.08 -7.83 -31.21
C GLU A 178 24.52 -6.40 -31.35
N GLY A 179 24.87 -5.49 -30.42
CA GLY A 179 24.77 -4.04 -30.64
C GLY A 179 23.95 -3.15 -29.68
N SER A 180 23.84 -3.40 -28.37
CA SER A 180 23.23 -2.43 -27.44
C SER A 180 24.15 -2.04 -26.28
N SER A 181 25.25 -1.35 -26.58
CA SER A 181 25.93 -0.54 -25.57
C SER A 181 25.02 0.63 -25.16
N VAL A 182 24.93 0.94 -23.86
CA VAL A 182 24.34 2.22 -23.43
C VAL A 182 25.04 3.31 -24.23
N THR A 183 24.26 4.09 -24.98
CA THR A 183 24.86 5.06 -25.90
C THR A 183 25.53 6.15 -25.06
N SER A 184 26.69 6.64 -25.49
CA SER A 184 27.36 7.78 -24.84
C SER A 184 26.42 8.98 -24.65
N ARG A 185 25.43 9.11 -25.54
CA ARG A 185 24.36 10.10 -25.47
C ARG A 185 23.40 9.91 -24.29
N GLU A 186 23.08 8.68 -23.93
CA GLU A 186 22.21 8.38 -22.77
C GLU A 186 22.93 8.71 -21.47
N ILE A 187 24.18 8.29 -21.33
CA ILE A 187 25.03 8.64 -20.19
C ILE A 187 25.13 10.16 -20.06
N HIS A 188 25.45 10.85 -21.15
CA HIS A 188 25.52 12.31 -21.19
C HIS A 188 24.20 12.97 -20.73
N ASN A 189 23.05 12.43 -21.11
CA ASN A 189 21.76 12.94 -20.65
C ASN A 189 21.53 12.68 -19.16
N VAL A 190 21.93 11.52 -18.64
CA VAL A 190 21.79 11.18 -17.21
C VAL A 190 22.63 12.12 -16.35
N PHE A 191 23.88 12.40 -16.73
CA PHE A 191 24.72 13.40 -16.05
C PHE A 191 24.09 14.80 -16.10
N LYS A 192 23.58 15.20 -17.27
CA LYS A 192 22.95 16.50 -17.44
C LYS A 192 21.74 16.69 -16.52
N GLU A 193 20.86 15.69 -16.41
CA GLU A 193 19.71 15.77 -15.50
C GLU A 193 20.14 15.72 -14.02
N ALA A 194 21.19 14.95 -13.68
CA ALA A 194 21.70 14.88 -12.31
C ALA A 194 22.30 16.21 -11.84
N ILE A 195 23.00 16.92 -12.74
CA ILE A 195 23.53 18.28 -12.48
C ILE A 195 22.38 19.27 -12.35
N ARG A 196 21.33 19.17 -13.20
CA ARG A 196 20.14 20.02 -13.07
C ARG A 196 19.46 19.89 -11.71
N LEU A 197 19.39 18.68 -11.14
CA LEU A 197 18.86 18.51 -9.78
C LEU A 197 19.68 19.27 -8.72
N LEU A 198 21.00 19.38 -8.90
CA LEU A 198 21.85 20.19 -8.01
C LEU A 198 21.61 21.69 -8.24
N GLN A 199 21.34 22.10 -9.48
CA GLN A 199 20.96 23.49 -9.81
C GLN A 199 19.62 23.89 -9.20
N ASP A 200 18.61 23.02 -9.31
CA ASP A 200 17.28 23.26 -8.74
C ASP A 200 17.32 23.39 -7.21
N LYS A 201 18.28 22.71 -6.57
CA LYS A 201 18.56 22.84 -5.12
C LYS A 201 19.38 24.08 -4.77
N GLY A 202 19.88 24.82 -5.76
CA GLY A 202 20.74 25.99 -5.56
C GLY A 202 22.16 25.66 -5.08
N ILE A 203 22.61 24.42 -5.27
CA ILE A 203 23.96 23.97 -4.85
C ILE A 203 24.99 24.25 -5.93
N VAL A 204 24.59 24.25 -7.20
CA VAL A 204 25.49 24.62 -8.31
C VAL A 204 24.76 25.56 -9.26
N TYR A 205 25.49 26.43 -9.95
CA TYR A 205 24.91 27.35 -10.94
C TYR A 205 25.79 27.43 -12.18
N LEU A 206 25.17 27.72 -13.32
CA LEU A 206 25.89 27.83 -14.59
C LEU A 206 26.52 29.22 -14.69
N LYS A 207 27.86 29.29 -14.71
CA LYS A 207 28.62 30.55 -14.72
C LYS A 207 28.41 31.34 -16.01
N SER A 208 28.27 30.65 -17.14
CA SER A 208 27.90 31.23 -18.43
C SER A 208 27.40 30.16 -19.40
N HIS A 209 26.30 30.45 -20.12
CA HIS A 209 25.78 29.56 -21.17
C HIS A 209 26.74 29.34 -22.34
N LYS A 210 27.77 30.20 -22.48
CA LYS A 210 28.75 30.08 -23.56
C LYS A 210 29.88 29.10 -23.25
N THR A 211 30.19 28.90 -21.97
CA THR A 211 31.33 28.08 -21.54
C THR A 211 30.91 26.68 -21.10
N GLY A 212 29.65 26.48 -20.69
CA GLY A 212 29.18 25.19 -20.19
C GLY A 212 29.73 24.80 -18.81
N VAL A 213 30.38 25.75 -18.13
CA VAL A 213 31.03 25.55 -16.82
C VAL A 213 30.04 25.84 -15.69
N TYR A 214 29.96 24.91 -14.74
CA TYR A 214 29.19 25.01 -13.51
C TYR A 214 30.10 25.42 -12.36
N GLN A 215 29.54 26.15 -11.40
CA GLN A 215 30.18 26.58 -10.18
C GLN A 215 29.36 26.09 -8.98
N VAL A 216 30.04 25.61 -7.95
CA VAL A 216 29.45 25.23 -6.65
C VAL A 216 29.26 26.46 -5.79
#